data_AF-A0A4Q4UPB5-F1
#
_entry.id   AF-A0A4Q4UPB5-F1
#
_cell.length_a   1.000
_cell.length_b   1.000
_cell.length_c   1.000
_cell.angle_alpha   90.00
_cell.angle_beta   90.00
_cell.angle_gamma   90.00
#
_symmetry.space_group_name_H-M   'P 1'
#
loop_
_entity.id
_entity.type
_entity.pdbx_description
1 polymer ?
#
loop_
_entity_poly.entity_id
_entity_poly.type
_entity_poly.pdbx_seq_one_letter_code
_entity_poly.pdbx_strand_id
1 'polypeptide(L)'
;MSASPSPSHDRGSENPIGHLGHLILDGDTTIDSSTLRKWSTLTDFSGLQSLGICAFGDYTTPIQFLQQMVREGQLPSLTSLSLFLSGSSREGSCRLDETTSDLLLALQPLTSLDLLGEFGDGTYQAILDRHGQSLRDIRLISCQIYFSSDRIEELQDLCPNLRSAELLIPRTQGDQNEAKIYRALGRFPRLQHLNLLLDTTFYDHPVGTDDGSDAFEAKLAQQQLINAAVDKTLALAIVRTIRQSSRLHNATRTCPLRSLKLTKTGFSESSYELSFDLEFQLLSSWVGQNWVCETVPRDDGADEEVHIREIQVPGRVDREDVELAMQNEKCHKVWRELWPDRTGDYRDNWSSFPLWAGCE
;
A
#
# COMPACT_ATOMS: atom_id res chain seq x y z
N MET A 1 -29.25 -68.97 -33.63
CA MET A 1 -30.06 -67.75 -33.41
C MET A 1 -29.89 -67.38 -31.93
N SER A 2 -28.74 -66.89 -31.50
CA SER A 2 -28.28 -65.48 -31.50
C SER A 2 -29.36 -64.49 -31.05
N ALA A 3 -29.31 -64.13 -29.76
CA ALA A 3 -29.86 -62.90 -29.22
C ALA A 3 -28.80 -62.31 -28.27
N SER A 4 -28.22 -61.20 -28.70
CA SER A 4 -27.21 -60.40 -28.00
C SER A 4 -27.81 -59.67 -26.80
N PRO A 5 -27.06 -59.46 -25.70
CA PRO A 5 -27.39 -58.42 -24.75
C PRO A 5 -26.85 -57.07 -25.24
N SER A 6 -27.74 -56.09 -25.36
CA SER A 6 -27.39 -54.69 -25.60
C SER A 6 -26.63 -54.13 -24.40
N PRO A 7 -25.49 -53.43 -24.58
CA PRO A 7 -24.89 -52.67 -23.52
C PRO A 7 -25.67 -51.36 -23.34
N SER A 8 -26.17 -51.13 -22.13
CA SER A 8 -26.63 -49.82 -21.66
C SER A 8 -25.43 -48.87 -21.64
N HIS A 9 -25.27 -48.09 -22.70
CA HIS A 9 -24.55 -46.83 -22.63
C HIS A 9 -25.39 -45.87 -21.80
N ASP A 10 -25.03 -45.70 -20.53
CA ASP A 10 -25.44 -44.53 -19.76
C ASP A 10 -24.28 -43.52 -19.79
N ARG A 11 -24.28 -42.70 -20.84
CA ARG A 11 -23.59 -41.41 -20.85
C ARG A 11 -24.60 -40.40 -20.35
N GLY A 12 -24.23 -39.61 -19.35
CA GLY A 12 -24.83 -38.29 -19.16
C GLY A 12 -25.22 -37.95 -17.73
N SER A 13 -24.23 -37.63 -16.91
CA SER A 13 -24.34 -36.42 -16.08
C SER A 13 -22.94 -35.87 -15.82
N GLU A 14 -22.35 -35.28 -16.87
CA GLU A 14 -21.36 -34.23 -16.66
C GLU A 14 -22.11 -33.10 -15.94
N ASN A 15 -22.02 -33.10 -14.61
CA ASN A 15 -22.45 -31.96 -13.82
C ASN A 15 -21.75 -30.73 -14.40
N PRO A 16 -22.46 -29.63 -14.67
CA PRO A 16 -21.82 -28.43 -15.16
C PRO A 16 -20.77 -28.01 -14.14
N ILE A 17 -19.50 -28.16 -14.51
CA ILE A 17 -18.37 -27.70 -13.71
C ILE A 17 -18.51 -26.18 -13.70
N GLY A 18 -18.88 -25.61 -12.55
CA GLY A 18 -19.13 -24.18 -12.44
C GLY A 18 -17.92 -23.39 -12.94
N HIS A 19 -18.16 -22.37 -13.75
CA HIS A 19 -17.11 -21.46 -14.21
C HIS A 19 -16.96 -20.33 -13.21
N LEU A 20 -15.82 -20.30 -12.53
CA LEU A 20 -15.51 -19.26 -11.56
C LEU A 20 -14.59 -18.22 -12.20
N GLY A 21 -15.10 -16.99 -12.38
CA GLY A 21 -14.29 -15.87 -12.90
C GLY A 21 -13.53 -15.10 -11.83
N HIS A 22 -14.07 -15.04 -10.61
CA HIS A 22 -13.51 -14.29 -9.49
C HIS A 22 -13.63 -15.10 -8.21
N LEU A 23 -12.52 -15.23 -7.48
CA LEU A 23 -12.49 -15.84 -6.15
C LEU A 23 -11.75 -14.91 -5.20
N ILE A 24 -12.40 -14.55 -4.09
CA ILE A 24 -11.75 -13.83 -3.00
C ILE A 24 -11.98 -14.65 -1.74
N LEU A 25 -10.88 -14.97 -1.07
CA LEU A 25 -10.88 -15.69 0.19
C LEU A 25 -10.40 -14.74 1.26
N ASP A 26 -11.34 -14.28 2.07
CA ASP A 26 -11.15 -13.25 3.08
C ASP A 26 -11.76 -13.73 4.40
N GLY A 27 -11.07 -13.46 5.51
CA GLY A 27 -11.52 -13.77 6.87
C GLY A 27 -10.52 -14.51 7.74
N ASP A 28 -10.93 -14.77 8.99
CA ASP A 28 -10.10 -15.32 10.07
C ASP A 28 -9.77 -16.81 9.92
N THR A 29 -10.23 -17.47 8.86
CA THR A 29 -10.00 -18.90 8.66
C THR A 29 -8.69 -19.12 7.91
N THR A 30 -7.72 -19.76 8.56
CA THR A 30 -6.47 -20.21 7.94
C THR A 30 -6.77 -21.04 6.69
N ILE A 31 -6.38 -20.54 5.52
CA ILE A 31 -6.49 -21.29 4.28
C ILE A 31 -5.26 -22.17 4.17
N ASP A 32 -5.42 -23.46 4.46
CA ASP A 32 -4.36 -24.42 4.23
C ASP A 32 -4.34 -24.92 2.77
N SER A 33 -3.22 -25.52 2.36
CA SER A 33 -3.10 -26.14 1.04
C SER A 33 -4.06 -27.32 0.83
N SER A 34 -4.55 -27.93 1.92
CA SER A 34 -5.50 -29.04 1.84
C SER A 34 -6.86 -28.57 1.31
N THR A 35 -7.25 -27.35 1.66
CA THR A 35 -8.50 -26.71 1.23
C THR A 35 -8.42 -26.33 -0.23
N LEU A 36 -7.35 -25.67 -0.65
CA LEU A 36 -7.12 -25.32 -2.06
C LEU A 36 -7.05 -26.58 -2.94
N ARG A 37 -6.39 -27.65 -2.46
CA ARG A 37 -6.34 -28.94 -3.16
C ARG A 37 -7.71 -29.60 -3.30
N LYS A 38 -8.55 -29.56 -2.27
CA LYS A 38 -9.92 -30.09 -2.38
C LYS A 38 -10.70 -29.29 -3.42
N TRP A 39 -10.55 -27.98 -3.46
CA TRP A 39 -11.27 -27.16 -4.42
C TRP A 39 -10.81 -27.35 -5.85
N SER A 40 -9.52 -27.56 -6.10
CA SER A 40 -9.03 -27.89 -7.45
C SER A 40 -9.57 -29.23 -7.97
N THR A 41 -10.04 -30.12 -7.10
CA THR A 41 -10.77 -31.34 -7.53
C THR A 41 -12.25 -31.11 -7.83
N LEU A 42 -12.81 -29.99 -7.37
CA LEU A 42 -14.26 -29.69 -7.45
C LEU A 42 -14.59 -28.55 -8.42
N THR A 43 -13.59 -27.75 -8.80
CA THR A 43 -13.76 -26.52 -9.59
C THR A 43 -12.72 -26.46 -10.70
N ASP A 44 -13.16 -26.11 -11.92
CA ASP A 44 -12.24 -25.75 -13.00
C ASP A 44 -11.83 -24.29 -12.88
N PHE A 45 -10.54 -24.05 -12.66
CA PHE A 45 -9.97 -22.72 -12.54
C PHE A 45 -9.45 -22.15 -13.87
N SER A 46 -9.63 -22.86 -14.99
CA SER A 46 -9.17 -22.42 -16.31
C SER A 46 -9.71 -21.03 -16.70
N GLY A 47 -10.92 -20.70 -16.25
CA GLY A 47 -11.59 -19.42 -16.48
C GLY A 47 -11.37 -18.37 -15.38
N LEU A 48 -10.58 -18.66 -14.34
CA LEU A 48 -10.38 -17.74 -13.21
C LEU A 48 -9.54 -16.54 -13.64
N GLN A 49 -10.12 -15.34 -13.53
CA GLN A 49 -9.49 -14.08 -13.92
C GLN A 49 -8.93 -13.31 -12.72
N SER A 50 -9.58 -13.43 -11.56
CA SER A 50 -9.16 -12.77 -10.34
C SER A 50 -9.10 -13.75 -9.17
N LEU A 51 -7.98 -13.75 -8.48
CA LEU A 51 -7.77 -14.54 -7.26
C LEU A 51 -7.30 -13.61 -6.13
N GLY A 52 -8.01 -13.63 -5.00
CA GLY A 52 -7.61 -12.96 -3.77
C GLY A 52 -7.48 -13.95 -2.62
N ILE A 53 -6.34 -13.92 -1.92
CA ILE A 53 -6.12 -14.69 -0.69
C ILE A 53 -5.66 -13.72 0.40
N CYS A 54 -6.58 -13.40 1.31
CA CYS A 54 -6.42 -12.39 2.36
C CYS A 54 -6.70 -12.98 3.75
N ALA A 55 -6.19 -14.19 4.05
CA ALA A 55 -6.52 -14.90 5.30
C ALA A 55 -5.30 -15.18 6.19
N PHE A 56 -5.32 -14.73 7.46
CA PHE A 56 -4.20 -14.81 8.39
C PHE A 56 -3.57 -16.21 8.54
N GLY A 57 -2.22 -16.28 8.59
CA GLY A 57 -1.46 -17.51 8.84
C GLY A 57 -0.10 -17.54 8.15
N ASP A 58 0.61 -18.67 8.23
CA ASP A 58 1.83 -18.90 7.43
C ASP A 58 1.45 -19.14 5.96
N TYR A 59 1.78 -18.18 5.11
CA TYR A 59 1.44 -18.19 3.69
C TYR A 59 2.39 -19.00 2.82
N THR A 60 3.51 -19.50 3.36
CA THR A 60 4.50 -20.24 2.55
C THR A 60 3.86 -21.42 1.82
N THR A 61 3.03 -22.19 2.53
CA THR A 61 2.39 -23.39 1.98
C THR A 61 1.28 -23.08 0.97
N PRO A 62 0.35 -22.13 1.23
CA PRO A 62 -0.61 -21.67 0.23
C PRO A 62 0.03 -21.12 -1.06
N ILE A 63 1.07 -20.30 -0.94
CA ILE A 63 1.77 -19.73 -2.11
C ILE A 63 2.47 -20.82 -2.92
N GLN A 64 3.13 -21.79 -2.26
CA GLN A 64 3.71 -22.95 -2.95
C GLN A 64 2.67 -23.78 -3.70
N PHE A 65 1.47 -23.94 -3.12
CA PHE A 65 0.39 -24.64 -3.79
C PHE A 65 -0.12 -23.87 -5.02
N LEU A 66 -0.31 -22.56 -4.91
CA LEU A 66 -0.65 -21.72 -6.07
C LEU A 66 0.41 -21.83 -7.17
N GLN A 67 1.68 -21.78 -6.80
CA GLN A 67 2.78 -21.94 -7.74
C GLN A 67 2.71 -23.29 -8.47
N GLN A 68 2.38 -24.36 -7.76
CA GLN A 68 2.15 -25.67 -8.37
C GLN A 68 0.99 -25.63 -9.37
N MET A 69 -0.17 -25.04 -9.00
CA MET A 69 -1.32 -24.92 -9.91
C MET A 69 -0.97 -24.14 -11.19
N VAL A 70 -0.20 -23.06 -11.06
CA VAL A 70 0.27 -22.26 -12.20
C VAL A 70 1.16 -23.10 -13.12
N ARG A 71 2.12 -23.85 -12.57
CA ARG A 71 3.01 -24.74 -13.33
C ARG A 71 2.25 -25.88 -14.02
N GLU A 72 1.16 -26.34 -13.42
CA GLU A 72 0.25 -27.34 -13.98
C GLU A 72 -0.73 -26.76 -15.02
N GLY A 73 -0.68 -25.44 -15.27
CA GLY A 73 -1.51 -24.78 -16.28
C GLY A 73 -2.97 -24.59 -15.85
N GLN A 74 -3.27 -24.62 -14.55
CA GLN A 74 -4.64 -24.55 -14.03
C GLN A 74 -5.17 -23.11 -13.91
N LEU A 75 -4.31 -22.09 -14.03
CA LEU A 75 -4.66 -20.66 -13.91
C LEU A 75 -4.29 -19.85 -15.17
N PRO A 76 -4.66 -20.29 -16.38
CA PRO A 76 -4.21 -19.66 -17.63
C PRO A 76 -4.85 -18.29 -17.89
N SER A 77 -6.02 -18.02 -17.31
CA SER A 77 -6.78 -16.77 -17.52
C SER A 77 -6.55 -15.71 -16.44
N LEU A 78 -5.66 -15.98 -15.48
CA LEU A 78 -5.47 -15.10 -14.33
C LEU A 78 -4.84 -13.76 -14.76
N THR A 79 -5.52 -12.67 -14.44
CA THR A 79 -5.09 -11.29 -14.78
C THR A 79 -5.00 -10.39 -13.56
N SER A 80 -5.62 -10.79 -12.45
CA SER A 80 -5.60 -10.07 -11.19
C SER A 80 -5.26 -11.01 -10.03
N LEU A 81 -4.30 -10.61 -9.21
CA LEU A 81 -3.87 -11.34 -8.03
C LEU A 81 -3.86 -10.40 -6.82
N SER A 82 -4.43 -10.84 -5.69
CA SER A 82 -4.40 -10.13 -4.41
C SER A 82 -3.90 -11.07 -3.33
N LEU A 83 -2.84 -10.69 -2.62
CA LEU A 83 -2.24 -11.50 -1.56
C LEU A 83 -1.91 -10.63 -0.34
N PHE A 84 -2.25 -11.12 0.85
CA PHE A 84 -1.68 -10.65 2.10
C PHE A 84 -0.60 -11.64 2.55
N LEU A 85 0.60 -11.17 2.84
CA LEU A 85 1.76 -11.99 3.16
C LEU A 85 2.18 -11.74 4.60
N SER A 86 2.34 -12.81 5.38
CA SER A 86 2.81 -12.72 6.76
C SER A 86 3.73 -13.91 7.05
N GLY A 87 4.96 -13.61 7.44
CA GLY A 87 5.94 -14.59 7.88
C GLY A 87 5.87 -14.79 9.39
N SER A 88 6.08 -16.02 9.86
CA SER A 88 6.09 -16.34 11.29
C SER A 88 7.41 -15.97 11.99
N SER A 89 8.44 -15.61 11.22
CA SER A 89 9.79 -15.27 11.68
C SER A 89 10.58 -14.61 10.56
N ARG A 90 11.71 -13.97 10.87
CA ARG A 90 12.61 -13.39 9.86
C ARG A 90 13.07 -14.40 8.78
N GLU A 91 13.39 -15.63 9.17
CA GLU A 91 13.72 -16.68 8.21
C GLU A 91 12.50 -17.07 7.36
N GLY A 92 11.31 -17.08 7.97
CA GLY A 92 10.04 -17.25 7.28
C GLY A 92 9.80 -16.15 6.24
N SER A 93 10.06 -14.89 6.59
CA SER A 93 9.92 -13.74 5.70
C SER A 93 10.82 -13.86 4.47
N CYS A 94 12.10 -14.21 4.65
CA CYS A 94 13.01 -14.42 3.51
C CYS A 94 12.51 -15.52 2.56
N ARG A 95 12.05 -16.65 3.12
CA ARG A 95 11.49 -17.75 2.32
C ARG A 95 10.18 -17.37 1.63
N LEU A 96 9.36 -16.56 2.30
CA LEU A 96 8.11 -16.07 1.74
C LEU A 96 8.37 -15.14 0.55
N ASP A 97 9.39 -14.27 0.65
CA ASP A 97 9.85 -13.43 -0.46
C ASP A 97 10.31 -14.28 -1.66
N GLU A 98 11.18 -15.27 -1.43
CA GLU A 98 11.64 -16.19 -2.48
C GLU A 98 10.47 -16.96 -3.14
N THR A 99 9.56 -17.51 -2.32
CA THR A 99 8.43 -18.30 -2.82
C THR A 99 7.45 -17.42 -3.60
N THR A 100 7.20 -16.19 -3.15
CA THR A 100 6.32 -15.24 -3.82
C THR A 100 6.95 -14.77 -5.13
N SER A 101 8.25 -14.47 -5.13
CA SER A 101 9.01 -14.16 -6.34
C SER A 101 8.85 -15.27 -7.39
N ASP A 102 9.08 -16.53 -7.01
CA ASP A 102 8.95 -17.64 -7.96
C ASP A 102 7.50 -17.87 -8.45
N LEU A 103 6.49 -17.58 -7.62
CA LEU A 103 5.09 -17.62 -8.04
C LEU A 103 4.82 -16.57 -9.13
N LEU A 104 5.23 -15.32 -8.90
CA LEU A 104 5.05 -14.23 -9.85
C LEU A 104 5.77 -14.52 -11.17
N LEU A 105 7.01 -15.00 -11.12
CA LEU A 105 7.75 -15.40 -12.32
C LEU A 105 7.06 -16.51 -13.13
N ALA A 106 6.36 -17.44 -12.46
CA ALA A 106 5.62 -18.52 -13.11
C ALA A 106 4.30 -18.06 -13.76
N LEU A 107 3.71 -16.97 -13.26
CA LEU A 107 2.43 -16.47 -13.75
C LEU A 107 2.54 -15.85 -15.15
N GLN A 108 1.40 -15.80 -15.84
CA GLN A 108 1.26 -14.95 -17.02
C GLN A 108 1.27 -13.47 -16.61
N PRO A 109 1.66 -12.55 -17.50
CA PRO A 109 1.68 -11.12 -17.21
C PRO A 109 0.32 -10.62 -16.68
N LEU A 110 0.30 -10.08 -15.45
CA LEU A 110 -0.90 -9.63 -14.75
C LEU A 110 -1.22 -8.19 -15.14
N THR A 111 -2.50 -7.83 -15.13
CA THR A 111 -2.95 -6.45 -15.31
C THR A 111 -3.15 -5.72 -13.99
N SER A 112 -3.44 -6.45 -12.92
CA SER A 112 -3.67 -5.93 -11.58
C SER A 112 -2.94 -6.78 -10.54
N LEU A 113 -2.26 -6.14 -9.59
CA LEU A 113 -1.58 -6.81 -8.49
C LEU A 113 -1.78 -6.06 -7.17
N ASP A 114 -2.36 -6.72 -6.18
CA ASP A 114 -2.44 -6.24 -4.80
C ASP A 114 -1.57 -7.13 -3.91
N LEU A 115 -0.55 -6.56 -3.30
CA LEU A 115 0.40 -7.25 -2.45
C LEU A 115 0.61 -6.46 -1.17
N LEU A 116 0.20 -7.05 -0.06
CA LEU A 116 0.33 -6.47 1.28
C LEU A 116 1.18 -7.36 2.18
N GLY A 117 1.79 -6.76 3.20
CA GLY A 117 2.50 -7.46 4.26
C GLY A 117 3.96 -7.73 3.94
N GLU A 118 4.49 -8.88 4.34
CA GLU A 118 5.92 -9.19 4.29
C GLU A 118 6.37 -9.67 2.90
N PHE A 119 6.91 -8.76 2.10
CA PHE A 119 7.66 -9.09 0.88
C PHE A 119 8.85 -8.16 0.68
N GLY A 120 9.91 -8.67 0.06
CA GLY A 120 11.20 -8.01 -0.11
C GLY A 120 11.60 -7.81 -1.57
N ASP A 121 12.90 -7.60 -1.76
CA ASP A 121 13.48 -7.25 -3.06
C ASP A 121 13.31 -8.33 -4.12
N GLY A 122 13.31 -9.62 -3.73
CA GLY A 122 13.14 -10.71 -4.66
C GLY A 122 11.74 -10.68 -5.30
N THR A 123 10.71 -10.44 -4.50
CA THR A 123 9.34 -10.28 -4.99
C THR A 123 9.20 -9.01 -5.83
N TYR A 124 9.73 -7.89 -5.35
CA TYR A 124 9.66 -6.62 -6.07
C TYR A 124 10.31 -6.71 -7.46
N GLN A 125 11.49 -7.33 -7.58
CA GLN A 125 12.14 -7.51 -8.88
C GLN A 125 11.32 -8.41 -9.81
N ALA A 126 10.74 -9.50 -9.30
CA ALA A 126 9.87 -10.37 -10.09
C ALA A 126 8.64 -9.63 -10.65
N ILE A 127 8.07 -8.70 -9.89
CA ILE A 127 6.98 -7.83 -10.35
C ILE A 127 7.41 -7.04 -11.59
N LEU A 128 8.55 -6.35 -11.49
CA LEU A 128 9.06 -5.51 -12.56
C LEU A 128 9.41 -6.31 -13.81
N ASP A 129 10.17 -7.40 -13.65
CA ASP A 129 10.71 -8.21 -14.74
C ASP A 129 9.60 -8.92 -15.53
N ARG A 130 8.58 -9.42 -14.84
CA ARG A 130 7.55 -10.28 -15.45
C ARG A 130 6.27 -9.55 -15.78
N HIS A 131 5.85 -8.62 -14.93
CA HIS A 131 4.50 -8.03 -14.99
C HIS A 131 4.51 -6.55 -15.33
N GLY A 132 5.65 -5.85 -15.24
CA GLY A 132 5.70 -4.39 -15.39
C GLY A 132 5.01 -3.86 -16.65
N GLN A 133 5.27 -4.49 -17.80
CA GLN A 133 4.68 -4.05 -19.08
C GLN A 133 3.15 -4.24 -19.17
N SER A 134 2.58 -5.19 -18.44
CA SER A 134 1.13 -5.47 -18.46
C SER A 134 0.36 -4.78 -17.35
N LEU A 135 1.04 -4.41 -16.25
CA LEU A 135 0.40 -3.83 -15.07
C LEU A 135 -0.23 -2.47 -15.36
N ARG A 136 -1.43 -2.31 -14.83
CA ARG A 136 -2.25 -1.08 -14.88
C ARG A 136 -2.63 -0.63 -13.48
N ASP A 137 -2.82 -1.57 -12.57
CA ASP A 137 -3.24 -1.31 -11.21
C ASP A 137 -2.29 -2.05 -10.27
N ILE A 138 -1.64 -1.32 -9.36
CA ILE A 138 -0.78 -1.92 -8.33
C ILE A 138 -1.17 -1.41 -6.95
N ARG A 139 -1.06 -2.28 -5.97
CA ARG A 139 -1.04 -1.91 -4.56
C ARG A 139 0.09 -2.68 -3.90
N LEU A 140 1.11 -1.95 -3.47
CA LEU A 140 2.34 -2.52 -2.90
C LEU A 140 2.54 -1.89 -1.52
N ILE A 141 2.23 -2.67 -0.48
CA ILE A 141 2.31 -2.22 0.91
C ILE A 141 3.15 -3.23 1.67
N SER A 142 4.44 -2.95 1.79
CA SER A 142 5.38 -3.78 2.55
C SER A 142 6.06 -2.97 3.65
N CYS A 143 6.21 -3.58 4.82
CA CYS A 143 7.05 -3.06 5.90
C CYS A 143 8.56 -3.32 5.66
N GLN A 144 8.90 -4.13 4.66
CA GLN A 144 10.28 -4.55 4.36
C GLN A 144 10.89 -3.75 3.19
N ILE A 145 10.06 -3.05 2.41
CA ILE A 145 10.51 -2.24 1.27
C ILE A 145 10.04 -0.81 1.43
N TYR A 146 10.99 0.11 1.38
CA TYR A 146 10.71 1.54 1.30
C TYR A 146 10.82 2.02 -0.15
N PHE A 147 9.77 2.70 -0.62
CA PHE A 147 9.75 3.30 -1.95
C PHE A 147 10.52 4.62 -1.98
N SER A 148 11.84 4.52 -2.15
CA SER A 148 12.72 5.66 -2.44
C SER A 148 12.45 6.24 -3.84
N SER A 149 13.03 7.41 -4.14
CA SER A 149 12.94 7.99 -5.49
C SER A 149 13.40 7.03 -6.57
N ASP A 150 14.48 6.30 -6.31
CA ASP A 150 15.12 5.43 -7.30
C ASP A 150 14.22 4.23 -7.64
N ARG A 151 13.51 3.67 -6.64
CA ARG A 151 12.51 2.62 -6.88
C ARG A 151 11.28 3.13 -7.62
N ILE A 152 10.85 4.35 -7.32
CA ILE A 152 9.75 4.97 -8.07
C ILE A 152 10.15 5.20 -9.53
N GLU A 153 11.38 5.62 -9.80
CA GLU A 153 11.93 5.77 -11.15
C GLU A 153 12.02 4.41 -11.87
N GLU A 154 12.45 3.36 -11.19
CA GLU A 154 12.46 2.00 -11.74
C GLU A 154 11.05 1.49 -12.08
N LEU A 155 10.08 1.69 -11.19
CA LEU A 155 8.66 1.40 -11.45
C LEU A 155 8.14 2.18 -12.66
N GLN A 156 8.54 3.43 -12.82
CA GLN A 156 8.13 4.23 -13.97
C GLN A 156 8.66 3.65 -15.29
N ASP A 157 9.92 3.24 -15.30
CA ASP A 157 10.59 2.75 -16.50
C ASP A 157 10.10 1.36 -16.91
N LEU A 158 9.84 0.49 -15.93
CA LEU A 158 9.46 -0.91 -16.17
C LEU A 158 7.93 -1.11 -16.18
N CYS A 159 7.15 -0.19 -15.60
CA CYS A 159 5.68 -0.21 -15.58
C CYS A 159 5.04 0.99 -16.32
N PRO A 160 5.29 1.19 -17.62
CA PRO A 160 4.85 2.39 -18.36
C PRO A 160 3.33 2.47 -18.55
N ASN A 161 2.59 1.39 -18.27
CA ASN A 161 1.14 1.32 -18.45
C ASN A 161 0.33 1.57 -17.18
N LEU A 162 1.00 1.88 -16.07
CA LEU A 162 0.37 2.06 -14.76
C LEU A 162 -0.62 3.23 -14.76
N ARG A 163 -1.83 2.97 -14.28
CA ARG A 163 -2.96 3.91 -14.20
C ARG A 163 -3.41 4.15 -12.77
N SER A 164 -3.33 3.12 -11.91
CA SER A 164 -3.64 3.22 -10.49
C SER A 164 -2.49 2.66 -9.67
N ALA A 165 -2.11 3.37 -8.61
CA ALA A 165 -1.10 2.90 -7.68
C ALA A 165 -1.51 3.20 -6.23
N GLU A 166 -1.30 2.25 -5.34
CA GLU A 166 -1.31 2.46 -3.90
C GLU A 166 0.06 2.03 -3.32
N LEU A 167 0.76 2.99 -2.71
CA LEU A 167 2.14 2.82 -2.27
C LEU A 167 2.31 3.31 -0.84
N LEU A 168 3.12 2.59 -0.06
CA LEU A 168 3.60 3.02 1.25
C LEU A 168 4.84 3.91 1.08
N ILE A 169 4.71 5.20 1.38
CA ILE A 169 5.78 6.19 1.23
C ILE A 169 6.19 6.71 2.62
N PRO A 170 7.49 6.70 2.97
CA PRO A 170 7.96 7.26 4.22
C PRO A 170 7.76 8.78 4.26
N ARG A 171 7.28 9.30 5.39
CA ARG A 171 7.38 10.71 5.73
C ARG A 171 8.71 10.96 6.40
N THR A 172 9.49 11.89 5.85
CA THR A 172 10.80 12.28 6.37
C THR A 172 10.80 13.79 6.63
N GLN A 173 9.75 14.26 7.29
CA GLN A 173 9.59 15.66 7.72
C GLN A 173 9.64 16.68 6.57
N GLY A 174 9.27 16.25 5.36
CA GLY A 174 9.32 17.08 4.17
C GLY A 174 10.73 17.32 3.64
N ASP A 175 11.71 16.45 3.93
CA ASP A 175 13.07 16.62 3.45
C ASP A 175 13.23 16.51 1.91
N GLN A 176 14.46 16.65 1.44
CA GLN A 176 14.77 16.58 0.02
C GLN A 176 14.45 15.21 -0.60
N ASN A 177 14.61 14.11 0.15
CA ASN A 177 14.38 12.76 -0.36
C ASN A 177 12.88 12.49 -0.51
N GLU A 178 12.06 12.86 0.49
CA GLU A 178 10.61 12.82 0.38
C GLU A 178 10.12 13.67 -0.81
N ALA A 179 10.65 14.89 -0.97
CA ALA A 179 10.31 15.73 -2.12
C ALA A 179 10.70 15.09 -3.47
N LYS A 180 11.81 14.35 -3.55
CA LYS A 180 12.21 13.61 -4.76
C LYS A 180 11.24 12.47 -5.08
N ILE A 181 10.74 11.75 -4.08
CA ILE A 181 9.72 10.70 -4.27
C ILE A 181 8.48 11.30 -4.95
N TYR A 182 7.94 12.41 -4.44
CA TYR A 182 6.79 13.07 -5.06
C TYR A 182 7.07 13.58 -6.47
N ARG A 183 8.29 14.08 -6.75
CA ARG A 183 8.67 14.46 -8.12
C ARG A 183 8.73 13.25 -9.05
N ALA A 184 9.29 12.13 -8.60
CA ALA A 184 9.35 10.90 -9.39
C ALA A 184 7.94 10.37 -9.71
N LEU A 185 7.02 10.38 -8.74
CA LEU A 185 5.61 10.02 -8.96
C LEU A 185 4.92 10.86 -10.04
N GLY A 186 5.34 12.11 -10.23
CA GLY A 186 4.79 12.98 -11.28
C GLY A 186 5.13 12.55 -12.70
N ARG A 187 6.20 11.76 -12.88
CA ARG A 187 6.75 11.40 -14.18
C ARG A 187 6.11 10.14 -14.79
N PHE A 188 5.21 9.46 -14.07
CA PHE A 188 4.46 8.36 -14.67
C PHE A 188 3.63 8.86 -15.86
N PRO A 189 3.73 8.20 -17.02
CA PRO A 189 3.11 8.69 -18.25
C PRO A 189 1.58 8.54 -18.25
N ARG A 190 1.04 7.60 -17.45
CA ARG A 190 -0.37 7.19 -17.50
C ARG A 190 -1.07 7.12 -16.15
N LEU A 191 -0.39 7.48 -15.06
CA LEU A 191 -0.92 7.37 -13.71
C LEU A 191 -2.06 8.38 -13.48
N GLN A 192 -3.26 7.87 -13.24
CA GLN A 192 -4.50 8.64 -13.06
C GLN A 192 -4.97 8.67 -11.62
N HIS A 193 -4.75 7.58 -10.89
CA HIS A 193 -5.20 7.42 -9.51
C HIS A 193 -4.02 7.03 -8.65
N LEU A 194 -3.79 7.80 -7.59
CA LEU A 194 -2.70 7.54 -6.66
C LEU A 194 -3.22 7.56 -5.23
N ASN A 195 -2.97 6.51 -4.47
CA ASN A 195 -3.21 6.46 -3.03
C ASN A 195 -1.85 6.35 -2.33
N LEU A 196 -1.45 7.38 -1.60
CA LEU A 196 -0.23 7.35 -0.81
C LEU A 196 -0.60 7.05 0.63
N LEU A 197 -0.11 5.91 1.10
CA LEU A 197 -0.08 5.59 2.52
C LEU A 197 1.20 6.23 3.08
N LEU A 198 1.03 7.30 3.84
CA LEU A 198 2.13 8.06 4.42
C LEU A 198 2.57 7.38 5.70
N ASP A 199 3.71 6.70 5.65
CA ASP A 199 4.29 6.02 6.80
C ASP A 199 4.91 7.05 7.76
N THR A 200 4.36 7.09 8.96
CA THR A 200 4.74 8.04 10.01
C THR A 200 5.72 7.45 11.01
N THR A 201 6.01 6.14 10.93
CA THR A 201 6.94 5.44 11.82
C THR A 201 8.31 5.23 11.20
N PHE A 202 8.58 5.82 10.03
CA PHE A 202 9.89 5.78 9.41
C PHE A 202 10.89 6.65 10.17
N TYR A 203 11.98 6.03 10.63
CA TYR A 203 13.12 6.72 11.24
C TYR A 203 14.44 6.21 10.67
N ASP A 204 15.29 7.12 10.21
CA ASP A 204 16.66 6.83 9.77
C ASP A 204 17.59 6.71 10.99
N HIS A 205 17.28 5.78 11.90
CA HIS A 205 18.11 5.51 13.08
C HIS A 205 18.73 4.12 13.01
N PRO A 206 20.06 3.98 13.21
CA PRO A 206 20.70 2.69 13.25
C PRO A 206 20.17 1.85 14.42
N VAL A 207 19.67 0.67 14.09
CA VAL A 207 19.28 -0.38 15.05
C VAL A 207 20.43 -0.58 16.05
N GLY A 208 20.15 -0.40 17.35
CA GLY A 208 21.11 -0.62 18.44
C GLY A 208 21.71 0.64 19.09
N THR A 209 21.19 1.83 18.80
CA THR A 209 21.54 3.08 19.53
C THR A 209 20.51 3.48 20.60
N ASP A 210 19.58 2.58 20.89
CA ASP A 210 18.60 2.73 21.97
C ASP A 210 19.30 2.61 23.34
N ASP A 211 19.49 3.73 24.01
CA ASP A 211 19.91 3.74 25.42
C ASP A 211 18.72 3.74 26.39
N GLY A 212 17.48 3.66 25.87
CA GLY A 212 16.24 3.71 26.64
C GLY A 212 16.02 5.05 27.36
N SER A 213 16.73 6.12 26.96
CA SER A 213 16.63 7.41 27.62
C SER A 213 15.31 8.11 27.31
N ASP A 214 14.71 8.76 28.31
CA ASP A 214 13.55 9.66 28.15
C ASP A 214 13.79 10.72 27.05
N ALA A 215 15.04 11.16 26.85
CA ALA A 215 15.38 12.13 25.81
C ALA A 215 15.29 11.54 24.40
N PHE A 216 15.63 10.25 24.25
CA PHE A 216 15.51 9.53 22.98
C PHE A 216 14.04 9.29 22.63
N GLU A 217 13.24 8.81 23.59
CA GLU A 217 11.79 8.64 23.42
C GLU A 217 11.10 9.94 23.05
N ALA A 218 11.42 11.05 23.74
CA ALA A 218 10.84 12.36 23.45
C ALA A 218 11.18 12.85 22.04
N LYS A 219 12.41 12.62 21.57
CA LYS A 219 12.82 12.95 20.20
C LYS A 219 12.07 12.09 19.19
N LEU A 220 11.87 10.81 19.46
CA LEU A 220 11.16 9.92 18.55
C LEU A 220 9.67 10.28 18.46
N ALA A 221 9.04 10.52 19.61
CA ALA A 221 7.71 11.12 19.70
C ALA A 221 7.65 12.39 18.82
N GLN A 222 8.56 13.33 19.04
CA GLN A 222 8.58 14.57 18.25
C GLN A 222 8.60 14.30 16.74
N GLN A 223 9.46 13.40 16.27
CA GLN A 223 9.55 13.02 14.85
C GLN A 223 8.25 12.38 14.33
N GLN A 224 7.64 11.49 15.11
CA GLN A 224 6.38 10.85 14.74
C GLN A 224 5.23 11.86 14.62
N LEU A 225 5.12 12.83 15.53
CA LEU A 225 4.11 13.88 15.44
C LEU A 225 4.33 14.79 14.23
N ILE A 226 5.59 15.15 13.94
CA ILE A 226 5.95 15.91 12.73
C ILE A 226 5.49 15.15 11.47
N ASN A 227 5.82 13.86 11.38
CA ASN A 227 5.46 13.02 10.25
C ASN A 227 3.95 12.79 10.15
N ALA A 228 3.27 12.65 11.29
CA ALA A 228 1.83 12.48 11.34
C ALA A 228 1.07 13.76 11.00
N ALA A 229 1.61 14.95 11.24
CA ALA A 229 0.93 16.20 10.95
C ALA A 229 0.76 16.42 9.44
N VAL A 230 -0.45 16.17 8.94
CA VAL A 230 -0.84 16.35 7.53
C VAL A 230 -2.05 17.26 7.45
N ASP A 231 -1.81 18.55 7.25
CA ASP A 231 -2.87 19.53 7.01
C ASP A 231 -3.13 19.74 5.50
N LYS A 232 -4.09 20.61 5.22
CA LYS A 232 -4.48 21.01 3.86
C LYS A 232 -3.31 21.58 3.06
N THR A 233 -2.44 22.35 3.71
CA THR A 233 -1.33 23.05 3.07
C THR A 233 -0.28 22.05 2.59
N LEU A 234 0.08 21.07 3.41
CA LEU A 234 0.99 20.00 2.99
C LEU A 234 0.38 19.13 1.91
N ALA A 235 -0.88 18.71 2.05
CA ALA A 235 -1.57 17.94 1.02
C ALA A 235 -1.59 18.67 -0.34
N LEU A 236 -1.84 19.99 -0.31
CA LEU A 236 -1.72 20.86 -1.50
C LEU A 236 -0.28 20.94 -2.03
N ALA A 237 0.74 20.99 -1.17
CA ALA A 237 2.13 21.02 -1.59
C ALA A 237 2.55 19.71 -2.28
N ILE A 238 2.14 18.56 -1.75
CA ILE A 238 2.41 17.23 -2.32
C ILE A 238 1.81 17.13 -3.73
N VAL A 239 0.51 17.39 -3.89
CA VAL A 239 -0.16 17.30 -5.20
C VAL A 239 0.42 18.29 -6.21
N ARG A 240 0.81 19.51 -5.77
CA ARG A 240 1.48 20.48 -6.63
C ARG A 240 2.84 19.97 -7.10
N THR A 241 3.63 19.38 -6.20
CA THR A 241 4.96 18.85 -6.52
C THR A 241 4.87 17.75 -7.58
N ILE A 242 3.95 16.80 -7.41
CA ILE A 242 3.69 15.71 -8.37
C ILE A 242 3.29 16.30 -9.73
N ARG A 243 2.31 17.23 -9.75
CA ARG A 243 1.78 17.81 -10.99
C ARG A 243 2.80 18.69 -11.73
N GLN A 244 3.60 19.48 -11.00
CA GLN A 244 4.67 20.29 -11.59
C GLN A 244 5.71 19.40 -12.29
N SER A 245 6.17 18.34 -11.61
CA SER A 245 7.10 17.38 -12.22
C SER A 245 6.52 16.75 -13.49
N SER A 246 5.25 16.38 -13.45
CA SER A 246 4.52 15.84 -14.61
C SER A 246 4.52 16.77 -15.81
N ARG A 247 4.23 18.06 -15.60
CA ARG A 247 4.23 19.09 -16.67
C ARG A 247 5.60 19.32 -17.28
N LEU A 248 6.66 19.18 -16.49
CA LEU A 248 8.04 19.36 -16.94
C LEU A 248 8.53 18.18 -17.79
N HIS A 249 8.09 16.95 -17.48
CA HIS A 249 8.62 15.74 -18.12
C HIS A 249 7.72 15.16 -19.21
N ASN A 250 6.40 15.39 -19.15
CA ASN A 250 5.50 14.89 -20.18
C ASN A 250 5.57 15.77 -21.44
N ALA A 251 5.80 15.14 -22.59
CA ALA A 251 5.88 15.82 -23.89
C ALA A 251 4.62 16.64 -24.22
N THR A 252 3.46 16.17 -23.77
CA THR A 252 2.16 16.87 -23.92
C THR A 252 1.95 17.99 -22.90
N ARG A 253 2.84 18.14 -21.92
CA ARG A 253 2.72 19.02 -20.74
C ARG A 253 1.43 18.84 -19.95
N THR A 254 0.75 17.71 -20.14
CA THR A 254 -0.46 17.33 -19.39
C THR A 254 -0.08 16.49 -18.19
N CYS A 255 -0.79 16.64 -17.09
CA CYS A 255 -0.68 15.73 -15.96
C CYS A 255 -1.80 14.68 -16.04
N PRO A 256 -1.50 13.37 -16.15
CA PRO A 256 -2.54 12.35 -16.21
C PRO A 256 -3.25 12.15 -14.87
N LEU A 257 -2.65 12.61 -13.76
CA LEU A 257 -3.16 12.39 -12.41
C LEU A 257 -4.49 13.12 -12.19
N ARG A 258 -5.54 12.32 -11.98
CA ARG A 258 -6.91 12.76 -11.75
C ARG A 258 -7.27 12.86 -10.27
N SER A 259 -6.79 11.91 -9.48
CA SER A 259 -7.06 11.80 -8.04
C SER A 259 -5.81 11.40 -7.28
N LEU A 260 -5.56 12.10 -6.17
CA LEU A 260 -4.58 11.75 -5.16
C LEU A 260 -5.29 11.59 -3.82
N LYS A 261 -5.19 10.41 -3.21
CA LYS A 261 -5.59 10.16 -1.83
C LYS A 261 -4.33 10.11 -0.96
N LEU A 262 -4.34 10.84 0.15
CA LEU A 262 -3.31 10.80 1.17
C LEU A 262 -3.92 10.20 2.42
N THR A 263 -3.34 9.09 2.88
CA THR A 263 -3.78 8.40 4.09
C THR A 263 -2.61 8.25 5.04
N LYS A 264 -2.73 8.78 6.26
CA LYS A 264 -1.72 8.55 7.30
C LYS A 264 -1.76 7.08 7.74
N THR A 265 -0.60 6.45 7.85
CA THR A 265 -0.45 5.10 8.40
C THR A 265 0.78 5.01 9.31
N GLY A 266 0.85 3.94 10.11
CA GLY A 266 2.00 3.59 10.95
C GLY A 266 2.35 2.12 10.74
N PHE A 267 2.53 1.72 9.48
CA PHE A 267 2.66 0.32 9.09
C PHE A 267 4.10 -0.14 9.30
N SER A 268 4.48 -0.44 10.54
CA SER A 268 5.73 -1.13 10.83
C SER A 268 5.47 -2.37 11.70
N GLU A 269 5.55 -3.57 11.10
CA GLU A 269 5.66 -4.84 11.86
C GLU A 269 6.95 -4.87 12.70
N SER A 270 7.96 -4.09 12.31
CA SER A 270 9.20 -3.90 13.07
C SER A 270 9.12 -2.79 14.10
N SER A 271 7.92 -2.29 14.45
CA SER A 271 7.83 -1.68 15.75
C SER A 271 8.09 -2.81 16.74
N TYR A 272 9.34 -2.91 17.20
CA TYR A 272 9.55 -2.76 18.63
C TYR A 272 8.44 -1.82 19.06
N GLU A 273 7.43 -2.37 19.73
CA GLU A 273 6.42 -1.60 20.42
C GLU A 273 7.23 -0.75 21.40
N LEU A 274 7.83 0.33 20.91
CA LEU A 274 7.96 1.54 21.63
C LEU A 274 6.51 1.81 21.94
N SER A 275 6.15 1.42 23.15
CA SER A 275 4.87 1.65 23.77
C SER A 275 4.73 3.16 23.82
N PHE A 276 4.49 3.77 22.66
CA PHE A 276 3.94 5.09 22.61
C PHE A 276 2.59 4.93 23.26
N ASP A 277 2.51 5.48 24.46
CA ASP A 277 1.32 5.62 25.27
C ASP A 277 0.12 5.88 24.35
N LEU A 278 -1.02 5.28 24.66
CA LEU A 278 -2.27 5.42 23.89
C LEU A 278 -2.53 6.89 23.53
N GLU A 279 -2.24 7.79 24.46
CA GLU A 279 -2.26 9.25 24.37
C GLU A 279 -1.51 9.78 23.14
N PHE A 280 -0.33 9.25 22.85
CA PHE A 280 0.47 9.67 21.71
C PHE A 280 -0.14 9.22 20.38
N GLN A 281 -0.72 8.01 20.35
CA GLN A 281 -1.46 7.51 19.19
C GLN A 281 -2.70 8.36 18.92
N LEU A 282 -3.38 8.82 19.98
CA LEU A 282 -4.51 9.75 19.87
C LEU A 282 -4.07 11.08 19.25
N LEU A 283 -2.99 11.70 19.75
CA LEU A 283 -2.46 12.94 19.18
C LEU A 283 -2.01 12.78 17.73
N SER A 284 -1.29 11.71 17.42
CA SER A 284 -0.85 11.37 16.06
C SER A 284 -2.04 11.19 15.11
N SER A 285 -3.16 10.65 15.59
CA SER A 285 -4.38 10.49 14.80
C SER A 285 -5.18 11.78 14.67
N TRP A 286 -5.10 12.67 15.65
CA TRP A 286 -5.70 14.01 15.59
C TRP A 286 -5.06 14.89 14.51
N VAL A 287 -3.73 14.94 14.44
CA VAL A 287 -2.97 15.75 13.46
C VAL A 287 -2.85 15.08 12.08
N GLY A 288 -3.09 13.77 12.00
CA GLY A 288 -3.02 12.97 10.78
C GLY A 288 -4.29 12.95 9.96
N GLN A 289 -4.62 14.10 9.38
CA GLN A 289 -5.81 14.20 8.53
C GLN A 289 -5.58 13.52 7.17
N ASN A 290 -6.64 12.85 6.70
CA ASN A 290 -6.64 12.20 5.40
C ASN A 290 -7.24 13.13 4.36
N TRP A 291 -6.69 13.13 3.15
CA TRP A 291 -7.05 14.09 2.11
C TRP A 291 -7.36 13.39 0.79
N VAL A 292 -8.37 13.87 0.09
CA VAL A 292 -8.51 13.63 -1.36
C VAL A 292 -8.26 14.93 -2.10
N CYS A 293 -7.40 14.88 -3.09
CA CYS A 293 -7.18 15.92 -4.07
C CYS A 293 -7.69 15.41 -5.43
N GLU A 294 -8.77 15.99 -5.92
CA GLU A 294 -9.37 15.69 -7.22
C GLU A 294 -9.10 16.86 -8.19
N THR A 295 -8.83 16.54 -9.45
CA THR A 295 -8.67 17.55 -10.50
C THR A 295 -9.94 17.58 -11.34
N VAL A 296 -10.47 18.78 -11.52
CA VAL A 296 -11.65 19.01 -12.35
C VAL A 296 -11.18 19.77 -13.59
N PRO A 297 -11.42 19.24 -14.81
CA PRO A 297 -11.18 20.00 -16.03
C PRO A 297 -12.00 21.28 -15.97
N ARG A 298 -11.37 22.44 -16.13
CA ARG A 298 -12.12 23.70 -16.23
C ARG A 298 -12.67 23.83 -17.65
N ASP A 299 -13.94 24.22 -17.75
CA ASP A 299 -14.64 24.42 -19.02
C ASP A 299 -14.04 25.56 -19.87
N ASP A 300 -13.25 26.46 -19.26
CA ASP A 300 -12.66 27.64 -19.88
C ASP A 300 -11.26 27.42 -20.48
N GLY A 301 -10.70 26.21 -20.37
CA GLY A 301 -9.36 25.90 -20.86
C GLY A 301 -8.22 26.50 -20.03
N ALA A 302 -8.50 27.06 -18.85
CA ALA A 302 -7.48 27.49 -17.89
C ALA A 302 -6.91 26.29 -17.10
N ASP A 303 -5.83 26.56 -16.35
CA ASP A 303 -5.14 25.57 -15.52
C ASP A 303 -6.12 24.79 -14.62
N GLU A 304 -6.07 23.45 -14.67
CA GLU A 304 -6.94 22.55 -13.90
C GLU A 304 -6.96 22.90 -12.41
N GLU A 305 -8.15 23.11 -11.85
CA GLU A 305 -8.32 23.41 -10.44
C GLU A 305 -8.26 22.13 -9.60
N VAL A 306 -7.44 22.17 -8.54
CA VAL A 306 -7.33 21.08 -7.57
C VAL A 306 -8.35 21.31 -6.47
N HIS A 307 -9.38 20.47 -6.45
CA HIS A 307 -10.35 20.40 -5.36
C HIS A 307 -9.77 19.50 -4.28
N ILE A 308 -9.58 20.07 -3.09
CA ILE A 308 -9.04 19.34 -1.94
C ILE A 308 -10.08 19.29 -0.82
N ARG A 309 -10.31 18.09 -0.29
CA ARG A 309 -11.23 17.86 0.83
C ARG A 309 -10.64 16.87 1.81
N GLU A 310 -10.94 17.09 3.08
CA GLU A 310 -10.61 16.15 4.15
C GLU A 310 -11.55 14.93 4.09
N ILE A 311 -11.01 13.75 4.37
CA ILE A 311 -11.76 12.50 4.49
C ILE A 311 -12.01 12.25 5.96
N GLN A 312 -13.28 12.22 6.35
CA GLN A 312 -13.65 11.74 7.67
C GLN A 312 -13.54 10.22 7.69
N VAL A 313 -12.75 9.69 8.62
CA VAL A 313 -12.61 8.24 8.84
C VAL A 313 -13.49 7.83 10.01
N PRO A 314 -14.24 6.73 9.92
CA PRO A 314 -14.93 6.15 11.07
C PRO A 314 -13.95 5.87 12.22
N GLY A 315 -14.30 6.24 13.46
CA GLY A 315 -13.40 6.08 14.61
C GLY A 315 -12.32 7.16 14.71
N ARG A 316 -12.51 8.31 14.06
CA ARG A 316 -11.65 9.47 14.26
C ARG A 316 -11.68 9.89 15.73
N VAL A 317 -10.49 10.08 16.29
CA VAL A 317 -10.22 10.67 17.61
C VAL A 317 -11.03 11.96 17.78
N ASP A 318 -11.78 12.04 18.86
CA ASP A 318 -12.58 13.23 19.16
C ASP A 318 -11.81 14.23 20.04
N ARG A 319 -12.47 15.32 20.44
CA ARG A 319 -11.82 16.36 21.25
C ARG A 319 -11.56 15.89 22.69
N GLU A 320 -12.37 14.99 23.22
CA GLU A 320 -12.21 14.46 24.59
C GLU A 320 -11.01 13.53 24.66
N ASP A 321 -10.79 12.70 23.63
CA ASP A 321 -9.61 11.87 23.48
C ASP A 321 -8.30 12.70 23.46
N VAL A 322 -8.30 13.83 22.75
CA VAL A 322 -7.15 14.75 22.70
C VAL A 322 -6.93 15.42 24.06
N GLU A 323 -8.01 15.81 24.75
CA GLU A 323 -7.92 16.37 26.09
C GLU A 323 -7.33 15.35 27.09
N LEU A 324 -7.74 14.08 26.99
CA LEU A 324 -7.17 12.99 27.77
C LEU A 324 -5.68 12.82 27.47
N ALA A 325 -5.31 12.79 26.19
CA ALA A 325 -3.92 12.66 25.78
C ALA A 325 -3.03 13.79 26.31
N MET A 326 -3.57 15.00 26.40
CA MET A 326 -2.85 16.18 26.89
C MET A 326 -2.74 16.27 28.42
N GLN A 327 -3.37 15.36 29.17
CA GLN A 327 -3.12 15.18 30.60
C GLN A 327 -1.77 14.49 30.85
N ASN A 328 -1.25 13.77 29.87
CA ASN A 328 0.07 13.15 29.94
C ASN A 328 1.16 14.25 29.77
N GLU A 329 2.02 14.40 30.79
CA GLU A 329 3.05 15.46 30.83
C GLU A 329 4.05 15.35 29.67
N LYS A 330 4.42 14.14 29.25
CA LYS A 330 5.32 13.91 28.11
C LYS A 330 4.66 14.40 26.81
N CYS A 331 3.41 14.00 26.57
CA CYS A 331 2.64 14.43 25.39
C CYS A 331 2.47 15.95 25.34
N HIS A 332 2.05 16.56 26.45
CA HIS A 332 1.88 18.01 26.56
C HIS A 332 3.19 18.77 26.29
N LYS A 333 4.32 18.29 26.84
CA LYS A 333 5.63 18.89 26.61
C LYS A 333 6.03 18.84 25.14
N VAL A 334 5.98 17.66 24.51
CA VAL A 334 6.34 17.48 23.09
C VAL A 334 5.45 18.34 22.19
N TRP A 335 4.13 18.37 22.46
CA TRP A 335 3.18 19.19 21.71
C TRP A 335 3.56 20.68 21.77
N ARG A 336 3.81 21.22 22.96
CA ARG A 336 4.12 22.65 23.16
C ARG A 336 5.47 23.05 22.57
N GLU A 337 6.43 22.13 22.54
CA GLU A 337 7.73 22.35 21.88
C GLU A 337 7.59 22.42 20.35
N LEU A 338 6.71 21.60 19.76
CA LEU A 338 6.45 21.60 18.33
C LEU A 338 5.58 22.78 17.89
N TRP A 339 4.49 23.02 18.60
CA TRP A 339 3.49 24.02 18.26
C TRP A 339 3.15 24.87 19.49
N PRO A 340 3.89 25.99 19.68
CA PRO A 340 3.63 26.92 20.77
C PRO A 340 2.22 27.53 20.67
N ASP A 341 1.64 27.86 21.82
CA ASP A 341 0.29 28.42 21.89
C ASP A 341 0.15 29.74 21.13
N ARG A 342 -0.83 29.81 20.23
CA ARG A 342 -1.13 31.01 19.43
C ARG A 342 -2.56 31.50 19.60
N THR A 343 -3.51 30.58 19.71
CA THR A 343 -4.95 30.89 19.69
C THR A 343 -5.64 30.73 21.04
N GLY A 344 -4.93 30.22 22.05
CA GLY A 344 -5.50 29.85 23.35
C GLY A 344 -6.20 28.49 23.40
N ASP A 345 -6.50 27.89 22.24
CA ASP A 345 -6.92 26.48 22.13
C ASP A 345 -5.78 25.68 21.47
N TYR A 346 -5.06 24.89 22.26
CA TYR A 346 -3.91 24.13 21.76
C TYR A 346 -4.30 23.11 20.69
N ARG A 347 -5.57 22.67 20.64
CA ARG A 347 -6.06 21.65 19.70
C ARG A 347 -6.04 22.10 18.25
N ASP A 348 -6.13 23.42 18.04
CA ASP A 348 -6.05 24.07 16.74
C ASP A 348 -4.66 24.66 16.48
N ASN A 349 -3.78 24.65 17.50
CA ASN A 349 -2.40 25.11 17.39
C ASN A 349 -1.52 23.97 16.90
N TRP A 350 -1.72 23.53 15.66
CA TRP A 350 -0.77 22.68 14.97
C TRP A 350 -0.80 22.98 13.47
N SER A 351 0.29 22.67 12.81
CA SER A 351 0.38 22.69 11.34
C SER A 351 1.39 21.65 10.90
N SER A 352 1.20 21.16 9.68
CA SER A 352 2.18 20.32 9.02
C SER A 352 3.52 21.04 8.85
N PHE A 353 4.57 20.24 8.68
CA PHE A 353 5.89 20.73 8.30
C PHE A 353 5.99 20.76 6.77
N PRO A 354 6.49 21.86 6.18
CA PRO A 354 6.47 22.06 4.74
C PRO A 354 7.44 21.12 4.01
N LEU A 355 7.09 20.76 2.77
CA LEU A 355 8.02 20.09 1.87
C LEU A 355 9.21 20.98 1.51
N TRP A 356 10.35 20.34 1.29
CA TRP A 356 11.55 20.97 0.78
C TRP A 356 11.28 21.56 -0.62
N ALA A 357 11.30 22.89 -0.70
CA ALA A 357 11.01 23.61 -1.94
C ALA A 357 12.17 23.56 -2.95
N GLY A 358 13.42 23.39 -2.48
CA GLY A 358 14.62 23.52 -3.30
C GLY A 358 14.86 24.92 -3.87
N CYS A 359 16.12 25.23 -4.16
CA CYS A 359 16.44 26.20 -5.20
C CYS A 359 16.65 25.38 -6.47
N GLU A 360 15.81 25.60 -7.49
CA GLU A 360 15.97 24.99 -8.82
C GLU A 360 17.26 25.43 -9.52
#